data_AF-A0A3M2DR49-F1
#
_entry.id   AF-A0A3M2DR49-F1
#
_cell.length_a   1.000
_cell.length_b   1.000
_cell.length_c   1.000
_cell.angle_alpha   90.00
_cell.angle_beta   90.00
_cell.angle_gamma   90.00
#
_symmetry.space_group_name_H-M   'P 1'
#
loop_
_entity.id
_entity.type
_entity.pdbx_description
1 polymer ?
#
loop_
_entity_poly.entity_id
_entity_poly.type
_entity_poly.pdbx_seq_one_letter_code
_entity_poly.pdbx_strand_id
1 'polypeptide(L)'
;MIENRRLKPTFWRLFFFVISLAYLVPESIFNAQLVSLIGLGTPGESELEHLEIFGRAISGVGVTLLIADLLPARFYKSVTRGLLALLLLLGLIWPTVFFGQKWLVEQFLIKPSSAEQREYAVLSAILRDALALNAIKVTGIEYDSAEMHQPENLTFLALFGGLLYADDKLAEKLIPYQEKIIRRFVAMRAYQKLDDYYAQFTRMYEELSKAYREYAKASNQYNDTLNDMPRREQKYWQVVEDHVHDGWNKYQQAQKVYLARAEARAQKFGPKIYQYFEGLARCRKTYSGASQFARTNRARCLERKQAHYKSEIVKAGLGYIEPDYWLIVEDVSALENAANTILGGVLTGGVSTALQLLDAATGGDGGIKDKRYKYTNNPEHYRLRFLAHPKFQSQFQKETGYPMNIDGLKAFRAHPVMQRKLREALKGKGVILPETWRIEERQAFSQAVVKAVKREADKRWKSEMRRRGLSLPPNLEWIEF
;
A
#
# COMPACT_ATOMS: atom_id res chain seq x y z
N MET A 1 -55.65 -32.61 -77.47
CA MET A 1 -56.70 -32.02 -76.62
C MET A 1 -56.27 -30.61 -76.25
N ILE A 2 -56.80 -29.63 -76.99
CA ILE A 2 -56.52 -28.21 -76.83
C ILE A 2 -57.64 -27.67 -75.93
N GLU A 3 -57.35 -27.56 -74.64
CA GLU A 3 -58.29 -27.00 -73.66
C GLU A 3 -58.03 -25.49 -73.54
N ASN A 4 -59.05 -24.70 -73.88
CA ASN A 4 -59.11 -23.24 -73.83
C ASN A 4 -58.31 -22.65 -72.65
N ARG A 5 -57.13 -22.07 -72.91
CA ARG A 5 -56.45 -21.18 -71.97
C ARG A 5 -57.27 -19.88 -71.86
N ARG A 6 -58.28 -19.87 -70.98
CA ARG A 6 -58.87 -18.61 -70.51
C ARG A 6 -57.72 -17.79 -69.91
N LEU A 7 -57.41 -16.65 -70.53
CA LEU A 7 -56.40 -15.71 -70.06
C LEU A 7 -56.64 -15.37 -68.58
N LYS A 8 -55.55 -15.18 -67.81
CA LYS A 8 -55.66 -14.70 -66.43
C LYS A 8 -56.44 -13.37 -66.41
N PRO A 9 -57.21 -13.07 -65.35
CA PRO A 9 -57.88 -11.79 -65.22
C PRO A 9 -56.90 -10.61 -65.38
N THR A 10 -57.35 -9.52 -65.98
CA THR A 10 -56.53 -8.32 -66.27
C THR A 10 -55.80 -7.79 -65.05
N PHE A 11 -56.47 -7.80 -63.88
CA PHE A 11 -55.88 -7.44 -62.59
C PHE A 11 -54.62 -8.26 -62.26
N TRP A 12 -54.68 -9.59 -62.39
CA TRP A 12 -53.55 -10.47 -62.08
C TRP A 12 -52.40 -10.32 -63.08
N ARG A 13 -52.71 -10.05 -64.35
CA ARG A 13 -51.68 -9.77 -65.37
C ARG A 13 -50.93 -8.48 -65.06
N LEU A 14 -51.66 -7.42 -64.67
CA LEU A 14 -51.05 -6.17 -64.26
C LEU A 14 -50.23 -6.34 -62.97
N PHE A 15 -50.75 -7.10 -62.00
CA PHE A 15 -50.03 -7.42 -60.78
C PHE A 15 -48.70 -8.14 -61.05
N PHE A 16 -48.70 -9.19 -61.87
CA PHE A 16 -47.47 -9.90 -62.25
C PHE A 16 -46.49 -9.00 -63.02
N PHE A 17 -46.98 -8.13 -63.90
CA PHE A 17 -46.11 -7.17 -64.57
C PHE A 17 -45.43 -6.20 -63.59
N VAL A 18 -46.20 -5.61 -62.66
CA VAL A 18 -45.68 -4.67 -61.67
C VAL A 18 -44.70 -5.34 -60.71
N ILE A 19 -45.02 -6.53 -60.20
CA ILE A 19 -44.13 -7.23 -59.25
C ILE A 19 -42.86 -7.74 -59.93
N SER A 20 -42.92 -8.18 -61.19
CA SER A 20 -41.74 -8.54 -61.97
C SER A 20 -40.86 -7.32 -62.26
N LEU A 21 -41.45 -6.17 -62.58
CA LEU A 21 -40.71 -4.92 -62.73
C LEU A 21 -40.05 -4.49 -61.41
N ALA A 22 -40.76 -4.62 -60.28
CA ALA A 22 -40.21 -4.35 -58.96
C ALA A 22 -39.08 -5.30 -58.58
N TYR A 23 -39.15 -6.57 -58.99
CA TYR A 23 -38.12 -7.59 -58.75
C TYR A 23 -36.79 -7.28 -59.46
N LEU A 24 -36.82 -6.59 -60.61
CA LEU A 24 -35.59 -6.19 -61.31
C LEU A 24 -34.69 -5.27 -60.46
N VAL A 25 -35.25 -4.51 -59.51
CA VAL A 25 -34.48 -3.61 -58.63
C VAL A 25 -33.53 -4.39 -57.71
N PRO A 26 -33.99 -5.29 -56.82
CA PRO A 26 -33.10 -6.08 -55.98
C PRO A 26 -32.15 -6.98 -56.78
N GLU A 27 -32.57 -7.49 -57.94
CA GLU A 27 -31.70 -8.26 -58.85
C GLU A 27 -30.56 -7.41 -59.41
N SER A 28 -30.85 -6.18 -59.84
CA SER A 28 -29.82 -5.23 -60.32
C SER A 28 -28.84 -4.86 -59.21
N ILE A 29 -29.34 -4.63 -57.98
CA ILE A 29 -28.50 -4.35 -56.81
C ILE A 29 -27.59 -5.54 -56.50
N PHE A 30 -28.13 -6.76 -56.50
CA PHE A 30 -27.36 -7.97 -56.27
C PHE A 30 -26.23 -8.14 -57.30
N ASN A 31 -26.53 -7.97 -58.59
CA ASN A 31 -25.53 -8.08 -59.65
C ASN A 31 -24.43 -7.00 -59.53
N ALA A 32 -24.81 -5.76 -59.20
CA ALA A 32 -23.85 -4.68 -58.95
C ALA A 32 -22.94 -4.99 -57.75
N GLN A 33 -23.51 -5.49 -56.65
CA GLN A 33 -22.75 -5.89 -55.46
C GLN A 33 -21.84 -7.09 -55.71
N LEU A 34 -22.27 -8.06 -56.52
CA LEU A 34 -21.45 -9.21 -56.89
C LEU A 34 -20.20 -8.76 -57.64
N VAL A 35 -20.35 -7.87 -58.62
CA VAL A 35 -19.23 -7.34 -59.40
C VAL A 35 -18.31 -6.45 -58.55
N SER A 36 -18.85 -5.58 -57.71
CA SER A 36 -18.02 -4.71 -56.86
C SER A 36 -17.27 -5.49 -55.79
N LEU A 37 -17.93 -6.43 -55.11
CA LEU A 37 -17.32 -7.21 -54.03
C LEU A 37 -16.22 -8.14 -54.55
N ILE A 38 -16.46 -8.82 -55.67
CA ILE A 38 -15.48 -9.72 -56.29
C ILE A 38 -14.38 -8.93 -57.03
N GLY A 39 -14.73 -7.78 -57.60
CA GLY A 39 -13.80 -6.91 -58.33
C GLY A 39 -12.82 -6.16 -57.43
N LEU A 40 -13.19 -5.85 -56.18
CA LEU A 40 -12.34 -5.13 -55.22
C LEU A 40 -11.29 -5.99 -54.51
N GLY A 41 -11.23 -7.30 -54.78
CA GLY A 41 -10.28 -8.25 -54.21
C GLY A 41 -10.96 -9.43 -53.54
N THR A 42 -10.26 -10.15 -52.67
CA THR A 42 -10.88 -11.22 -51.86
C THR A 42 -11.68 -10.62 -50.71
N PRO A 43 -13.02 -10.70 -50.74
CA PRO A 43 -13.87 -10.18 -49.68
C PRO A 43 -13.71 -10.92 -48.35
N GLY A 44 -14.10 -10.25 -47.26
CA GLY A 44 -14.16 -10.88 -45.95
C GLY A 44 -15.23 -11.96 -45.88
N GLU A 45 -15.07 -12.93 -44.96
CA GLU A 45 -16.01 -14.04 -44.77
C GLU A 45 -17.45 -13.54 -44.53
N SER A 46 -17.61 -12.52 -43.69
CA SER A 46 -18.92 -11.93 -43.39
C SER A 46 -19.59 -11.27 -44.60
N GLU A 47 -18.80 -10.61 -45.46
CA GLU A 47 -19.34 -9.93 -46.64
C GLU A 47 -19.81 -10.93 -47.70
N LEU A 48 -19.06 -12.03 -47.87
CA LEU A 48 -19.46 -13.15 -48.73
C LEU A 48 -20.73 -13.83 -48.23
N GLU A 49 -20.81 -14.10 -46.92
CA GLU A 49 -21.98 -14.77 -46.34
C GLU A 49 -23.24 -13.91 -46.53
N HIS A 50 -23.15 -12.60 -46.28
CA HIS A 50 -24.28 -11.69 -46.51
C HIS A 50 -24.73 -11.67 -47.96
N LEU A 51 -23.80 -11.60 -48.91
CA LEU A 51 -24.11 -11.61 -50.33
C LEU A 51 -24.75 -12.95 -50.76
N GLU A 52 -24.24 -14.07 -50.24
CA GLU A 52 -24.76 -15.41 -50.53
C GLU A 52 -26.20 -15.60 -49.98
N ILE A 53 -26.46 -15.16 -48.75
CA ILE A 53 -27.82 -15.20 -48.16
C ILE A 53 -28.78 -14.36 -49.00
N PHE A 54 -28.38 -13.13 -49.36
CA PHE A 54 -29.21 -12.23 -50.14
C PHE A 54 -29.49 -12.76 -51.56
N GLY A 55 -28.47 -13.26 -52.26
CA GLY A 55 -28.60 -13.82 -53.60
C GLY A 55 -29.51 -15.05 -53.66
N ARG A 56 -29.39 -15.96 -52.67
CA ARG A 56 -30.29 -17.12 -52.55
C ARG A 56 -31.73 -16.70 -52.26
N ALA A 57 -31.92 -15.70 -51.40
CA ALA A 57 -33.26 -15.19 -51.06
C ALA A 57 -33.95 -14.56 -52.27
N ILE A 58 -33.25 -13.73 -53.05
CA ILE A 58 -33.77 -13.13 -54.28
C ILE A 58 -34.06 -14.21 -55.32
N SER A 59 -33.15 -15.15 -55.54
CA SER A 59 -33.35 -16.27 -56.47
C SER A 59 -34.61 -17.07 -56.15
N GLY A 60 -34.86 -17.36 -54.87
CA GLY A 60 -36.08 -18.03 -54.43
C GLY A 60 -37.35 -17.25 -54.75
N VAL A 61 -37.33 -15.92 -54.62
CA VAL A 61 -38.44 -15.04 -55.01
C VAL A 61 -38.63 -15.02 -56.52
N GLY A 62 -37.54 -14.91 -57.29
CA GLY A 62 -37.58 -14.90 -58.76
C GLY A 62 -38.18 -16.18 -59.34
N VAL A 63 -37.74 -17.35 -58.87
CA VAL A 63 -38.29 -18.65 -59.29
C VAL A 63 -39.75 -18.79 -58.86
N THR A 64 -40.11 -18.32 -57.66
CA THR A 64 -41.49 -18.29 -57.18
C THR A 64 -42.38 -17.46 -58.12
N LEU A 65 -41.94 -16.27 -58.52
CA LEU A 65 -42.66 -15.41 -59.46
C LEU A 65 -42.78 -16.05 -60.85
N LEU A 66 -41.70 -16.68 -61.35
CA LEU A 66 -41.69 -17.38 -62.63
C LEU A 66 -42.71 -18.54 -62.66
N ILE A 67 -42.70 -19.39 -61.64
CA ILE A 67 -43.64 -20.52 -61.54
C ILE A 67 -45.07 -20.02 -61.31
N ALA A 68 -45.25 -18.95 -60.53
CA ALA A 68 -46.55 -18.32 -60.36
C ALA A 68 -47.09 -17.76 -61.69
N ASP A 69 -46.22 -17.27 -62.58
CA ASP A 69 -46.68 -16.86 -63.90
C ASP A 69 -47.07 -18.07 -64.79
N LEU A 70 -46.40 -19.20 -64.64
CA LEU A 70 -46.69 -20.44 -65.37
C LEU A 70 -47.97 -21.16 -64.88
N LEU A 71 -48.51 -20.82 -63.69
CA LEU A 71 -49.68 -21.49 -63.13
C LEU A 71 -50.98 -21.25 -63.94
N PRO A 72 -51.84 -22.27 -64.10
CA PRO A 72 -53.11 -22.14 -64.83
C PRO A 72 -54.05 -21.08 -64.25
N ALA A 73 -54.80 -20.38 -65.11
CA ALA A 73 -55.74 -19.32 -64.72
C ALA A 73 -56.82 -19.73 -63.71
N ARG A 74 -57.09 -21.05 -63.55
CA ARG A 74 -58.02 -21.59 -62.55
C ARG A 74 -57.65 -21.21 -61.11
N PHE A 75 -56.35 -21.04 -60.82
CA PHE A 75 -55.86 -20.68 -59.49
C PHE A 75 -56.04 -19.18 -59.18
N TYR A 76 -56.22 -18.34 -60.20
CA TYR A 76 -56.33 -16.88 -60.08
C TYR A 76 -57.75 -16.35 -60.34
N LYS A 77 -58.78 -17.21 -60.25
CA LYS A 77 -60.18 -16.83 -60.50
C LYS A 77 -60.73 -15.82 -59.49
N SER A 78 -60.26 -15.85 -58.24
CA SER A 78 -60.60 -14.87 -57.21
C SER A 78 -59.34 -14.33 -56.55
N VAL A 79 -59.42 -13.14 -55.95
CA VAL A 79 -58.29 -12.52 -55.25
C VAL A 79 -57.80 -13.43 -54.12
N THR A 80 -58.71 -13.98 -53.31
CA THR A 80 -58.38 -14.88 -52.20
C THR A 80 -57.69 -16.17 -52.64
N ARG A 81 -58.16 -16.81 -53.72
CA ARG A 81 -57.56 -18.04 -54.24
C ARG A 81 -56.19 -17.77 -54.86
N GLY A 82 -56.02 -16.64 -55.55
CA GLY A 82 -54.73 -16.26 -56.11
C GLY A 82 -53.70 -15.90 -55.04
N LEU A 83 -54.10 -15.18 -53.98
CA LEU A 83 -53.22 -14.91 -52.83
C LEU A 83 -52.83 -16.20 -52.10
N LEU A 84 -53.79 -17.10 -51.85
CA LEU A 84 -53.50 -18.40 -51.24
C LEU A 84 -52.55 -19.23 -52.11
N ALA A 85 -52.75 -19.25 -53.43
CA ALA A 85 -51.87 -19.94 -54.36
C ALA A 85 -50.44 -19.34 -54.34
N LEU A 86 -50.30 -18.02 -54.29
CA LEU A 86 -48.99 -17.35 -54.17
C LEU A 86 -48.30 -17.65 -52.84
N LEU A 87 -49.03 -17.63 -51.72
CA LEU A 87 -48.48 -17.94 -50.40
C LEU A 87 -48.01 -19.40 -50.30
N LEU A 88 -48.80 -20.33 -50.83
CA LEU A 88 -48.42 -21.76 -50.87
C LEU A 88 -47.21 -21.98 -51.78
N LEU A 89 -47.18 -21.31 -52.93
CA LEU A 89 -46.07 -21.42 -53.87
C LEU A 89 -44.80 -20.82 -53.27
N LEU A 90 -44.89 -19.64 -52.64
CA LEU A 90 -43.76 -19.03 -51.92
C LEU A 90 -43.27 -19.94 -50.78
N GLY A 91 -44.17 -20.47 -49.96
CA GLY A 91 -43.83 -21.34 -48.84
C GLY A 91 -43.18 -22.67 -49.25
N LEU A 92 -43.42 -23.14 -50.48
CA LEU A 92 -42.82 -24.36 -51.02
C LEU A 92 -41.55 -24.10 -51.83
N ILE A 93 -41.62 -23.20 -52.80
CA ILE A 93 -40.57 -22.95 -53.79
C ILE A 93 -39.43 -22.16 -53.18
N TRP A 94 -39.71 -21.15 -52.35
CA TRP A 94 -38.65 -20.30 -51.80
C TRP A 94 -37.66 -21.10 -50.92
N PRO A 95 -38.08 -21.93 -49.94
CA PRO A 95 -37.15 -22.77 -49.19
C PRO A 95 -36.43 -23.79 -50.07
N THR A 96 -37.13 -24.38 -51.04
CA THR A 96 -36.56 -25.37 -51.96
C THR A 96 -35.42 -24.76 -52.78
N VAL A 97 -35.59 -23.56 -53.33
CA VAL A 97 -34.55 -22.87 -54.09
C VAL A 97 -33.44 -22.39 -53.17
N PHE A 98 -33.78 -21.78 -52.04
CA PHE A 98 -32.81 -21.23 -51.08
C PHE A 98 -31.84 -22.30 -50.57
N PHE A 99 -32.35 -23.43 -50.06
CA PHE A 99 -31.51 -24.52 -49.58
C PHE A 99 -30.98 -25.40 -50.71
N GLY A 100 -31.73 -25.56 -51.80
CA GLY A 100 -31.35 -26.38 -52.95
C GLY A 100 -30.14 -25.82 -53.68
N GLN A 101 -30.05 -24.50 -53.87
CA GLN A 101 -28.87 -23.86 -54.45
C GLN A 101 -27.61 -24.12 -53.61
N LYS A 102 -27.70 -23.93 -52.29
CA LYS A 102 -26.59 -24.20 -51.37
C LYS A 102 -26.14 -25.67 -51.45
N TRP A 103 -27.10 -26.58 -51.36
CA TRP A 103 -26.83 -28.01 -51.42
C TRP A 103 -26.21 -28.43 -52.75
N LEU A 104 -26.71 -27.90 -53.87
CA LEU A 104 -26.17 -28.19 -55.20
C LEU A 104 -24.72 -27.72 -55.32
N VAL A 105 -24.42 -26.48 -54.92
CA VAL A 105 -23.05 -25.96 -54.97
C VAL A 105 -22.12 -26.76 -54.04
N GLU A 106 -22.50 -26.99 -52.79
CA GLU A 106 -21.65 -27.68 -51.83
C GLU A 106 -21.43 -29.16 -52.16
N GLN A 107 -22.49 -29.89 -52.50
CA GLN A 107 -22.39 -31.34 -52.72
C GLN A 107 -21.93 -31.71 -54.12
N PHE A 108 -22.34 -30.96 -55.17
CA PHE A 108 -22.01 -31.32 -56.56
C PHE A 108 -20.81 -30.58 -57.12
N LEU A 109 -20.47 -29.38 -56.64
CA LEU A 109 -19.33 -28.63 -57.15
C LEU A 109 -18.14 -28.67 -56.19
N ILE A 110 -18.36 -28.33 -54.91
CA ILE A 110 -17.24 -28.16 -53.95
C ILE A 110 -16.72 -29.51 -53.45
N LYS A 111 -17.56 -30.39 -52.90
CA LYS A 111 -17.10 -31.67 -52.34
C LYS A 111 -16.36 -32.58 -53.32
N PRO A 112 -16.80 -32.79 -54.56
CA PRO A 112 -16.13 -33.67 -55.51
C PRO A 112 -14.91 -33.02 -56.19
N SER A 113 -14.61 -31.75 -55.91
CA SER A 113 -13.43 -31.08 -56.47
C SER A 113 -12.12 -31.73 -56.03
N SER A 114 -11.18 -31.84 -56.96
CA SER A 114 -9.83 -32.37 -56.70
C SER A 114 -8.96 -31.36 -55.93
N ALA A 115 -7.85 -31.83 -55.35
CA ALA A 115 -6.89 -30.96 -54.69
C ALA A 115 -6.31 -29.91 -55.66
N GLU A 116 -6.02 -30.32 -56.89
CA GLU A 116 -5.51 -29.46 -57.96
C GLU A 116 -6.51 -28.34 -58.34
N GLN A 117 -7.81 -28.67 -58.46
CA GLN A 117 -8.84 -27.65 -58.73
C GLN A 117 -8.95 -26.60 -57.61
N ARG A 118 -8.76 -27.01 -56.35
CA ARG A 118 -8.78 -26.10 -55.20
C ARG A 118 -7.54 -25.22 -55.17
N GLU A 119 -6.37 -25.78 -55.51
CA GLU A 119 -5.13 -25.02 -55.67
C GLU A 119 -5.29 -23.94 -56.75
N TYR A 120 -5.81 -24.31 -57.93
CA TYR A 120 -6.10 -23.36 -59.00
C TYR A 120 -7.08 -22.27 -58.57
N ALA A 121 -8.16 -22.61 -57.86
CA ALA A 121 -9.11 -21.61 -57.37
C ALA A 121 -8.45 -20.58 -56.42
N VAL A 122 -7.57 -21.04 -55.52
CA VAL A 122 -6.82 -20.16 -54.61
C VAL A 122 -5.82 -19.30 -55.38
N LEU A 123 -5.06 -19.88 -56.31
CA LEU A 123 -4.12 -19.14 -57.15
C LEU A 123 -4.84 -18.08 -57.99
N SER A 124 -6.00 -18.39 -58.55
CA SER A 124 -6.83 -17.45 -59.30
C SER A 124 -7.30 -16.26 -58.46
N ALA A 125 -7.71 -16.52 -57.21
CA ALA A 125 -8.06 -15.45 -56.27
C ALA A 125 -6.85 -14.55 -55.95
N ILE A 126 -5.67 -15.15 -55.68
CA ILE A 126 -4.44 -14.40 -55.39
C ILE A 126 -3.99 -13.58 -56.62
N LEU A 127 -4.07 -14.14 -57.83
CA LEU A 127 -3.69 -13.46 -59.07
C LEU A 127 -4.59 -12.26 -59.36
N ARG A 128 -5.91 -12.44 -59.20
CA ARG A 128 -6.87 -11.34 -59.27
C ARG A 128 -6.52 -10.23 -58.27
N ASP A 129 -6.27 -10.59 -57.02
CA ASP A 129 -5.94 -9.64 -55.96
C ASP A 129 -4.58 -8.96 -56.21
N ALA A 130 -3.62 -9.68 -56.79
CA ALA A 130 -2.33 -9.13 -57.18
C ALA A 130 -2.47 -8.14 -58.35
N LEU A 131 -3.39 -8.36 -59.29
CA LEU A 131 -3.73 -7.37 -60.31
C LEU A 131 -4.42 -6.15 -59.69
N ALA A 132 -5.41 -6.37 -58.83
CA ALA A 132 -6.11 -5.33 -58.08
C ALA A 132 -5.17 -4.37 -57.34
N LEU A 133 -4.14 -4.91 -56.68
CA LEU A 133 -3.14 -4.13 -55.93
C LEU A 133 -1.96 -3.64 -56.79
N ASN A 134 -2.03 -3.76 -58.11
CA ASN A 134 -0.93 -3.42 -59.04
C ASN A 134 0.40 -4.14 -58.74
N ALA A 135 0.33 -5.31 -58.11
CA ALA A 135 1.49 -6.18 -57.87
C ALA A 135 1.96 -6.87 -59.16
N ILE A 136 1.15 -6.90 -60.22
CA ILE A 136 1.49 -7.44 -61.54
C ILE A 136 0.94 -6.51 -62.62
N LYS A 137 1.69 -6.30 -63.69
CA LYS A 137 1.20 -5.67 -64.92
C LYS A 137 1.33 -6.68 -66.06
N VAL A 138 0.22 -7.03 -66.69
CA VAL A 138 0.21 -7.94 -67.84
C VAL A 138 0.29 -7.11 -69.11
N THR A 139 1.34 -7.32 -69.90
CA THR A 139 1.54 -6.60 -71.15
C THR A 139 0.43 -6.96 -72.15
N GLY A 140 -0.27 -5.95 -72.67
CA GLY A 140 -1.39 -6.14 -73.60
C GLY A 140 -2.78 -6.20 -72.96
N ILE A 141 -2.89 -6.06 -71.63
CA ILE A 141 -4.16 -5.86 -70.93
C ILE A 141 -4.28 -4.39 -70.53
N GLU A 142 -5.32 -3.71 -71.01
CA GLU A 142 -5.70 -2.36 -70.59
C GLU A 142 -6.36 -2.44 -69.21
N TYR A 143 -5.54 -2.47 -68.16
CA TYR A 143 -5.98 -2.38 -66.78
C TYR A 143 -5.12 -1.37 -66.02
N ASP A 144 -5.77 -0.41 -65.36
CA ASP A 144 -5.13 0.53 -64.45
C ASP A 144 -5.74 0.43 -63.05
N SER A 145 -4.89 0.10 -62.08
CA SER A 145 -5.24 0.09 -60.66
C SER A 145 -5.71 1.45 -60.12
N ALA A 146 -5.30 2.56 -60.74
CA ALA A 146 -5.75 3.90 -60.35
C ALA A 146 -7.25 4.13 -60.68
N GLU A 147 -7.76 3.39 -61.67
CA GLU A 147 -9.15 3.43 -62.13
C GLU A 147 -9.94 2.18 -61.72
N MET A 148 -9.49 1.47 -60.67
CA MET A 148 -10.07 0.19 -60.24
C MET A 148 -11.59 0.24 -60.01
N HIS A 149 -12.12 1.39 -59.58
CA HIS A 149 -13.54 1.57 -59.30
C HIS A 149 -14.42 1.74 -60.55
N GLN A 150 -13.82 1.84 -61.74
CA GLN A 150 -14.58 1.90 -62.99
C GLN A 150 -15.31 0.56 -63.24
N PRO A 151 -16.56 0.58 -63.73
CA PRO A 151 -17.34 -0.63 -64.00
C PRO A 151 -16.62 -1.66 -64.88
N GLU A 152 -15.85 -1.20 -65.86
CA GLU A 152 -15.07 -2.02 -66.79
C GLU A 152 -13.97 -2.78 -66.07
N ASN A 153 -13.22 -2.10 -65.20
CA ASN A 153 -12.15 -2.70 -64.41
C ASN A 153 -12.68 -3.68 -63.35
N LEU A 154 -13.79 -3.34 -62.68
CA LEU A 154 -14.44 -4.24 -61.74
C LEU A 154 -14.95 -5.52 -62.43
N THR A 155 -15.55 -5.37 -63.61
CA THR A 155 -16.06 -6.50 -64.39
C THR A 155 -14.91 -7.35 -64.91
N PHE A 156 -13.83 -6.73 -65.40
CA PHE A 156 -12.61 -7.44 -65.80
C PHE A 156 -12.06 -8.28 -64.65
N LEU A 157 -11.87 -7.69 -63.46
CA LEU A 157 -11.34 -8.40 -62.29
C LEU A 157 -12.30 -9.49 -61.79
N ALA A 158 -13.61 -9.24 -61.81
CA ALA A 158 -14.61 -10.22 -61.41
C ALA A 158 -14.63 -11.45 -62.33
N LEU A 159 -14.42 -11.24 -63.64
CA LEU A 159 -14.35 -12.32 -64.63
C LEU A 159 -12.97 -12.99 -64.69
N PHE A 160 -11.91 -12.30 -64.30
CA PHE A 160 -10.53 -12.77 -64.44
C PHE A 160 -10.30 -14.14 -63.78
N GLY A 161 -10.83 -14.35 -62.57
CA GLY A 161 -10.72 -15.64 -61.87
C GLY A 161 -11.39 -16.79 -62.62
N GLY A 162 -12.53 -16.53 -63.27
CA GLY A 162 -13.25 -17.49 -64.10
C GLY A 162 -12.58 -17.73 -65.45
N LEU A 163 -12.02 -16.68 -66.07
CA LEU A 163 -11.25 -16.78 -67.31
C LEU A 163 -9.98 -17.61 -67.12
N LEU A 164 -9.28 -17.42 -66.00
CA LEU A 164 -8.10 -18.20 -65.66
C LEU A 164 -8.42 -19.68 -65.42
N TYR A 165 -9.60 -19.97 -64.87
CA TYR A 165 -10.09 -21.34 -64.71
C TYR A 165 -10.52 -21.98 -66.05
N ALA A 166 -11.03 -21.19 -66.99
CA ALA A 166 -11.56 -21.69 -68.27
C ALA A 166 -10.50 -21.82 -69.38
N ASP A 167 -9.37 -21.12 -69.28
CA ASP A 167 -8.28 -21.13 -70.27
C ASP A 167 -7.00 -21.75 -69.68
N ASP A 168 -6.81 -23.04 -69.94
CA ASP A 168 -5.64 -23.81 -69.51
C ASP A 168 -4.32 -23.18 -70.01
N LYS A 169 -4.30 -22.53 -71.18
CA LYS A 169 -3.09 -21.90 -71.73
C LYS A 169 -2.72 -20.62 -70.98
N LEU A 170 -3.72 -19.91 -70.43
CA LEU A 170 -3.48 -18.74 -69.60
C LEU A 170 -2.92 -19.16 -68.24
N ALA A 171 -3.50 -20.21 -67.64
CA ALA A 171 -3.02 -20.80 -66.38
C ALA A 171 -1.57 -21.31 -66.53
N GLU A 172 -1.28 -22.13 -67.55
CA GLU A 172 0.05 -22.67 -67.82
C GLU A 172 1.13 -21.59 -67.98
N LYS A 173 0.77 -20.41 -68.50
CA LYS A 173 1.71 -19.28 -68.65
C LYS A 173 1.96 -18.51 -67.36
N LEU A 174 1.05 -18.58 -66.38
CA LEU A 174 1.13 -17.83 -65.13
C LEU A 174 1.70 -18.67 -63.98
N ILE A 175 1.47 -19.98 -63.96
CA ILE A 175 1.98 -20.92 -62.94
C ILE A 175 3.51 -20.78 -62.73
N PRO A 176 4.37 -20.67 -63.75
CA PRO A 176 5.81 -20.51 -63.55
C PRO A 176 6.20 -19.23 -62.79
N TYR A 177 5.33 -18.21 -62.77
CA TYR A 177 5.55 -16.93 -62.10
C TYR A 177 4.83 -16.81 -60.76
N GLN A 178 4.09 -17.85 -60.32
CA GLN A 178 3.24 -17.81 -59.13
C GLN A 178 3.99 -17.37 -57.86
N GLU A 179 5.22 -17.86 -57.65
CA GLU A 179 6.00 -17.53 -56.46
C GLU A 179 6.38 -16.04 -56.43
N LYS A 180 6.81 -15.50 -57.58
CA LYS A 180 7.18 -14.09 -57.72
C LYS A 180 5.97 -13.18 -57.48
N ILE A 181 4.82 -13.61 -57.97
CA ILE A 181 3.54 -12.93 -57.82
C ILE A 181 3.12 -12.89 -56.35
N ILE A 182 3.11 -14.04 -55.68
CA ILE A 182 2.76 -14.16 -54.25
C ILE A 182 3.70 -13.30 -53.41
N ARG A 183 5.02 -13.38 -53.63
CA ARG A 183 6.00 -12.57 -52.89
C ARG A 183 5.74 -11.07 -53.06
N ARG A 184 5.44 -10.60 -54.27
CA ARG A 184 5.17 -9.18 -54.54
C ARG A 184 3.83 -8.73 -53.95
N PHE A 185 2.80 -9.57 -54.02
CA PHE A 185 1.52 -9.33 -53.36
C PHE A 185 1.67 -9.20 -51.85
N VAL A 186 2.37 -10.14 -51.20
CA VAL A 186 2.62 -10.11 -49.75
C VAL A 186 3.44 -8.87 -49.36
N ALA A 187 4.49 -8.54 -50.11
CA ALA A 187 5.29 -7.34 -49.87
C ALA A 187 4.44 -6.05 -49.97
N MET A 188 3.68 -5.87 -51.06
CA MET A 188 2.84 -4.68 -51.24
C MET A 188 1.78 -4.54 -50.15
N ARG A 189 1.14 -5.65 -49.77
CA ARG A 189 0.15 -5.67 -48.69
C ARG A 189 0.76 -5.33 -47.33
N ALA A 190 2.00 -5.76 -47.07
CA ALA A 190 2.72 -5.38 -45.85
C ALA A 190 3.11 -3.89 -45.86
N TYR A 191 3.56 -3.35 -46.99
CA TYR A 191 3.90 -1.93 -47.12
C TYR A 191 2.70 -1.01 -46.93
N GLN A 192 1.51 -1.38 -47.44
CA GLN A 192 0.29 -0.58 -47.26
C GLN A 192 -0.10 -0.35 -45.80
N LYS A 193 0.32 -1.23 -44.87
CA LYS A 193 0.04 -1.12 -43.43
C LYS A 193 1.23 -0.63 -42.62
N LEU A 194 2.38 -0.39 -43.25
CA LEU A 194 3.61 -0.04 -42.55
C LEU A 194 3.47 1.27 -41.78
N ASP A 195 2.84 2.29 -42.39
CA ASP A 195 2.63 3.59 -41.76
C ASP A 195 1.74 3.49 -40.51
N ASP A 196 0.67 2.68 -40.57
CA ASP A 196 -0.21 2.43 -39.43
C ASP A 196 0.54 1.75 -38.28
N TYR A 197 1.33 0.72 -38.59
CA TYR A 197 2.15 0.02 -37.60
C TYR A 197 3.23 0.93 -37.00
N TYR A 198 3.89 1.73 -37.83
CA TYR A 198 4.90 2.69 -37.39
C TYR A 198 4.30 3.78 -36.49
N ALA A 199 3.11 4.29 -36.84
CA ALA A 199 2.39 5.26 -36.02
C ALA A 199 1.92 4.68 -34.68
N GLN A 200 1.52 3.40 -34.64
CA GLN A 200 1.18 2.71 -33.39
C GLN A 200 2.44 2.50 -32.52
N PHE A 201 3.54 2.05 -33.13
CA PHE A 201 4.82 1.90 -32.44
C PHE A 201 5.31 3.22 -31.83
N THR A 202 5.24 4.31 -32.60
CA THR A 202 5.68 5.64 -32.15
C THR A 202 4.87 6.12 -30.94
N ARG A 203 3.53 5.99 -30.98
CA ARG A 203 2.66 6.34 -29.85
C ARG A 203 2.98 5.52 -28.60
N MET A 204 3.13 4.20 -28.76
CA MET A 204 3.52 3.32 -27.65
C MET A 204 4.87 3.73 -27.06
N TYR A 205 5.85 4.06 -27.89
CA TYR A 205 7.17 4.50 -27.45
C TYR A 205 7.11 5.82 -26.68
N GLU A 206 6.33 6.79 -27.14
CA GLU A 206 6.15 8.08 -26.45
C GLU A 206 5.49 7.92 -25.08
N GLU A 207 4.44 7.10 -24.99
CA GLU A 207 3.76 6.78 -23.74
C GLU A 207 4.70 6.09 -22.75
N LEU A 208 5.43 5.08 -23.21
CA LEU A 208 6.41 4.35 -22.40
C LEU A 208 7.54 5.27 -21.92
N SER A 209 8.09 6.12 -22.81
CA SER A 209 9.15 7.08 -22.49
C SER A 209 8.71 8.09 -21.43
N LYS A 210 7.46 8.56 -21.50
CA LYS A 210 6.90 9.44 -20.49
C LYS A 210 6.76 8.72 -19.15
N ALA A 211 6.20 7.51 -19.15
CA ALA A 211 6.03 6.70 -17.94
C ALA A 211 7.38 6.42 -17.26
N TYR A 212 8.41 6.10 -18.05
CA TYR A 212 9.75 5.86 -17.53
C TYR A 212 10.39 7.12 -16.93
N ARG A 213 10.29 8.28 -17.57
CA ARG A 213 10.84 9.54 -17.01
C ARG A 213 10.27 9.85 -15.63
N GLU A 214 8.97 9.61 -15.45
CA GLU A 214 8.33 9.81 -14.16
C GLU A 214 8.74 8.74 -13.13
N TYR A 215 8.85 7.48 -13.56
CA TYR A 215 9.39 6.38 -12.76
C TYR A 215 10.83 6.68 -12.29
N ALA A 216 11.71 7.08 -13.21
CA ALA A 216 13.11 7.40 -12.94
C ALA A 216 13.24 8.58 -11.97
N LYS A 217 12.38 9.60 -12.10
CA LYS A 217 12.32 10.71 -11.13
C LYS A 217 11.99 10.21 -9.71
N ALA A 218 10.97 9.35 -9.57
CA ALA A 218 10.64 8.76 -8.27
C ALA A 218 11.78 7.88 -7.74
N SER A 219 12.49 7.17 -8.63
CA SER A 219 13.61 6.31 -8.26
C SER A 219 14.80 7.12 -7.77
N ASN A 220 15.08 8.25 -8.41
CA ASN A 220 16.10 9.19 -7.96
C ASN A 220 15.77 9.77 -6.59
N GLN A 221 14.50 10.14 -6.34
CA GLN A 221 14.07 10.60 -5.01
C GLN A 221 14.22 9.51 -3.92
N TYR A 222 13.99 8.25 -4.28
CA TYR A 222 14.26 7.12 -3.41
C TYR A 222 15.76 7.06 -3.05
N ASN A 223 16.65 7.10 -4.05
CA ASN A 223 18.09 7.09 -3.84
C ASN A 223 18.59 8.31 -3.06
N ASP A 224 18.08 9.52 -3.34
CA ASP A 224 18.40 10.74 -2.61
C ASP A 224 18.06 10.60 -1.12
N THR A 225 16.93 9.96 -0.81
CA THR A 225 16.53 9.67 0.57
C THR A 225 17.52 8.72 1.26
N LEU A 226 18.07 7.74 0.51
CA LEU A 226 19.08 6.84 1.06
C LEU A 226 20.45 7.53 1.20
N ASN A 227 20.82 8.39 0.26
CA ASN A 227 22.06 9.15 0.31
C ASN A 227 22.08 10.19 1.45
N ASP A 228 20.90 10.67 1.87
CA ASP A 228 20.74 11.58 3.02
C ASP A 228 20.84 10.86 4.39
N MET A 229 21.05 9.54 4.43
CA MET A 229 21.14 8.76 5.67
C MET A 229 22.16 9.32 6.68
N PRO A 230 23.40 9.71 6.31
CA PRO A 230 24.37 10.23 7.28
C PRO A 230 23.90 11.53 7.96
N ARG A 231 23.27 12.42 7.17
CA ARG A 231 22.70 13.67 7.70
C ARG A 231 21.49 13.40 8.61
N ARG A 232 20.64 12.44 8.24
CA ARG A 232 19.53 11.98 9.09
C ARG A 232 20.04 11.42 10.41
N GLU A 233 21.09 10.60 10.38
CA GLU A 233 21.73 10.04 11.57
C GLU A 233 22.23 11.15 12.50
N GLN A 234 22.94 12.14 11.97
CA GLN A 234 23.40 13.28 12.76
C GLN A 234 22.23 14.03 13.41
N LYS A 235 21.14 14.24 12.69
CA LYS A 235 19.93 14.90 13.23
C LYS A 235 19.26 14.08 14.34
N TYR A 236 19.17 12.76 14.18
CA TYR A 236 18.67 11.90 15.25
C TYR A 236 19.62 11.87 16.45
N TRP A 237 20.93 11.97 16.21
CA TRP A 237 21.89 12.05 17.29
C TRP A 237 21.80 13.36 18.08
N GLN A 238 21.57 14.49 17.40
CA GLN A 238 21.30 15.77 18.07
C GLN A 238 20.12 15.64 19.03
N VAL A 239 19.04 14.98 18.62
CA VAL A 239 17.90 14.70 19.51
C VAL A 239 18.33 13.92 20.76
N VAL A 240 19.25 12.96 20.63
CA VAL A 240 19.78 12.22 21.79
C VAL A 240 20.55 13.15 22.73
N GLU A 241 21.45 13.98 22.21
CA GLU A 241 22.22 14.94 23.02
C GLU A 241 21.31 15.98 23.70
N ASP A 242 20.34 16.53 22.97
CA ASP A 242 19.38 17.50 23.49
C ASP A 242 18.57 16.91 24.64
N HIS A 243 18.05 15.68 24.48
CA HIS A 243 17.31 15.00 25.54
C HIS A 243 18.16 14.72 26.79
N VAL A 244 19.43 14.37 26.59
CA VAL A 244 20.39 14.17 27.69
C VAL A 244 20.64 15.50 28.40
N HIS A 245 20.92 16.56 27.65
CA HIS A 245 21.24 17.88 28.17
C HIS A 245 20.06 18.47 28.95
N ASP A 246 18.87 18.49 28.34
CA ASP A 246 17.64 18.96 28.98
C ASP A 246 17.29 18.13 30.21
N GLY A 247 17.44 16.81 30.12
CA GLY A 247 17.21 15.90 31.23
C GLY A 247 18.15 16.18 32.40
N TRP A 248 19.44 16.41 32.11
CA TRP A 248 20.46 16.71 33.11
C TRP A 248 20.22 18.06 33.78
N ASN A 249 19.92 19.10 33.00
CA ASN A 249 19.60 20.42 33.52
C ASN A 249 18.39 20.38 34.47
N LYS A 250 17.32 19.68 34.07
CA LYS A 250 16.13 19.48 34.92
C LYS A 250 16.46 18.70 36.19
N TYR A 251 17.32 17.68 36.09
CA TYR A 251 17.78 16.90 37.24
C TYR A 251 18.57 17.77 38.23
N GLN A 252 19.55 18.55 37.74
CA GLN A 252 20.35 19.45 38.59
C GLN A 252 19.50 20.53 39.25
N GLN A 253 18.54 21.11 38.52
CA GLN A 253 17.59 22.07 39.08
C GLN A 253 16.74 21.41 40.18
N ALA A 254 16.23 20.20 39.94
CA ALA A 254 15.49 19.45 40.96
C ALA A 254 16.34 19.15 42.20
N GLN A 255 17.60 18.75 42.03
CA GLN A 255 18.53 18.55 43.16
C GLN A 255 18.69 19.85 43.97
N LYS A 256 18.95 20.99 43.32
CA LYS A 256 19.05 22.29 44.00
C LYS A 256 17.79 22.64 44.78
N VAL A 257 16.61 22.44 44.18
CA VAL A 257 15.32 22.68 44.84
C VAL A 257 15.15 21.77 46.05
N TYR A 258 15.53 20.50 45.96
CA TYR A 258 15.43 19.56 47.08
C TYR A 258 16.44 19.84 48.20
N LEU A 259 17.65 20.27 47.87
CA LEU A 259 18.63 20.75 48.86
C LEU A 259 18.06 21.95 49.64
N ALA A 260 17.49 22.93 48.94
CA ALA A 260 16.85 24.09 49.58
C ALA A 260 15.61 23.70 50.40
N ARG A 261 14.80 22.73 49.93
CA ARG A 261 13.66 22.19 50.71
C ARG A 261 14.13 21.50 51.99
N ALA A 262 15.22 20.73 51.94
CA ALA A 262 15.79 20.08 53.11
C ALA A 262 16.33 21.12 54.11
N GLU A 263 17.00 22.17 53.62
CA GLU A 263 17.49 23.28 54.43
C GLU A 263 16.35 24.04 55.10
N ALA A 264 15.30 24.41 54.35
CA ALA A 264 14.13 25.09 54.90
C ALA A 264 13.42 24.22 55.97
N ARG A 265 13.32 22.91 55.75
CA ARG A 265 12.79 21.98 56.77
C ARG A 265 13.71 21.90 57.99
N ALA A 266 15.02 21.86 57.79
CA ALA A 266 15.99 21.83 58.89
C ALA A 266 15.92 23.10 59.74
N GLN A 267 15.86 24.28 59.13
CA GLN A 267 15.72 25.55 59.84
C GLN A 267 14.38 25.64 60.60
N LYS A 268 13.29 25.13 60.01
CA LYS A 268 11.95 25.18 60.62
C LYS A 268 11.74 24.15 61.73
N PHE A 269 12.23 22.92 61.56
CA PHE A 269 11.94 21.80 62.45
C PHE A 269 13.12 21.43 63.36
N GLY A 270 14.36 21.72 62.96
CA GLY A 270 15.57 21.46 63.76
C GLY A 270 15.49 22.04 65.17
N PRO A 271 15.19 23.35 65.35
CA PRO A 271 15.02 23.94 66.67
C PRO A 271 13.91 23.27 67.51
N LYS A 272 12.83 22.82 66.87
CA LYS A 272 11.73 22.13 67.56
C LYS A 272 12.13 20.73 68.02
N ILE A 273 12.90 20.01 67.20
CA ILE A 273 13.47 18.71 67.56
C ILE A 273 14.47 18.87 68.71
N TYR A 274 15.34 19.88 68.65
CA TYR A 274 16.27 20.22 69.74
C TYR A 274 15.52 20.53 71.05
N GLN A 275 14.51 21.40 70.98
CA GLN A 275 13.67 21.75 72.13
C GLN A 275 12.92 20.55 72.73
N TYR A 276 12.56 19.56 71.91
CA TYR A 276 11.99 18.31 72.39
C TYR A 276 12.99 17.56 73.28
N PHE A 277 14.23 17.35 72.82
CA PHE A 277 15.27 16.68 73.60
C PHE A 277 15.64 17.44 74.88
N GLU A 278 15.81 18.75 74.79
CA GLU A 278 15.96 19.64 75.97
C GLU A 278 14.76 19.54 76.93
N GLY A 279 13.56 19.37 76.39
CA GLY A 279 12.34 19.11 77.15
C GLY A 279 12.38 17.79 77.91
N LEU A 280 12.84 16.71 77.28
CA LEU A 280 13.00 15.41 77.93
C LEU A 280 14.05 15.46 79.04
N ALA A 281 15.19 16.09 78.77
CA ALA A 281 16.27 16.27 79.75
C ALA A 281 15.77 17.04 80.98
N ARG A 282 15.03 18.13 80.77
CA ARG A 282 14.39 18.91 81.85
C ARG A 282 13.36 18.09 82.62
N CYS A 283 12.43 17.39 81.96
CA CYS A 283 11.46 16.52 82.66
C CYS A 283 12.15 15.52 83.59
N ARG A 284 13.27 14.91 83.14
CA ARG A 284 14.04 13.96 83.93
C ARG A 284 14.78 14.61 85.10
N LYS A 285 15.34 15.80 84.89
CA LYS A 285 16.04 16.58 85.94
C LYS A 285 15.07 17.07 87.02
N THR A 286 13.92 17.61 86.62
CA THR A 286 12.90 18.15 87.54
C THR A 286 12.25 17.06 88.39
N TYR A 287 12.06 15.86 87.84
CA TYR A 287 11.43 14.72 88.52
C TYR A 287 12.41 13.55 88.69
N SER A 288 13.57 13.80 89.30
CA SER A 288 14.67 12.83 89.45
C SER A 288 14.53 11.87 90.64
N GLY A 289 13.57 12.10 91.54
CA GLY A 289 13.37 11.30 92.76
C GLY A 289 12.68 9.94 92.53
N ALA A 290 12.85 9.02 93.48
CA ALA A 290 12.25 7.67 93.47
C ALA A 290 10.79 7.62 93.94
N SER A 291 10.24 8.74 94.45
CA SER A 291 8.88 8.79 94.96
C SER A 291 7.84 8.47 93.87
N GLN A 292 6.71 7.89 94.26
CA GLN A 292 5.62 7.59 93.34
C GLN A 292 5.12 8.86 92.62
N PHE A 293 5.06 9.99 93.32
CA PHE A 293 4.75 11.29 92.75
C PHE A 293 5.75 11.71 91.64
N ALA A 294 7.06 11.57 91.89
CA ALA A 294 8.08 11.91 90.90
C ALA A 294 7.99 11.00 89.67
N ARG A 295 7.77 9.69 89.85
CA ARG A 295 7.59 8.73 88.75
C ARG A 295 6.38 9.06 87.87
N THR A 296 5.21 9.30 88.47
CA THR A 296 3.97 9.61 87.74
C THR A 296 4.05 10.94 86.99
N ASN A 297 4.57 11.99 87.62
CA ASN A 297 4.72 13.30 86.96
C ASN A 297 5.80 13.27 85.87
N ARG A 298 6.89 12.51 86.06
CA ARG A 298 7.88 12.28 85.01
C ARG A 298 7.26 11.62 83.79
N ALA A 299 6.50 10.53 83.97
CA ALA A 299 5.82 9.85 82.87
C ALA A 299 4.88 10.79 82.10
N ARG A 300 4.02 11.54 82.83
CA ARG A 300 3.10 12.52 82.23
C ARG A 300 3.84 13.65 81.49
N CYS A 301 4.97 14.13 82.02
CA CYS A 301 5.80 15.14 81.37
C CYS A 301 6.38 14.62 80.04
N LEU A 302 6.95 13.41 80.06
CA LEU A 302 7.51 12.76 78.87
C LEU A 302 6.43 12.50 77.81
N GLU A 303 5.27 12.00 78.20
CA GLU A 303 4.14 11.75 77.30
C GLU A 303 3.67 13.03 76.59
N ARG A 304 3.53 14.14 77.33
CA ARG A 304 3.20 15.45 76.74
C ARG A 304 4.24 15.93 75.74
N LYS A 305 5.53 15.76 76.05
CA LYS A 305 6.61 16.10 75.11
C LYS A 305 6.58 15.22 73.87
N GLN A 306 6.32 13.92 74.03
CA GLN A 306 6.17 12.98 72.92
C GLN A 306 5.00 13.31 72.02
N ALA A 307 3.83 13.62 72.58
CA ALA A 307 2.64 14.01 71.83
C ALA A 307 2.88 15.30 71.03
N HIS A 308 3.50 16.30 71.66
CA HIS A 308 3.86 17.55 70.98
C HIS A 308 4.84 17.30 69.83
N TYR A 309 5.91 16.53 70.06
CA TYR A 309 6.87 16.15 69.01
C TYR A 309 6.18 15.46 67.84
N LYS A 310 5.34 14.45 68.11
CA LYS A 310 4.57 13.74 67.09
C LYS A 310 3.71 14.70 66.26
N SER A 311 3.04 15.66 66.89
CA SER A 311 2.22 16.65 66.20
C SER A 311 3.03 17.61 65.32
N GLU A 312 4.25 17.95 65.72
CA GLU A 312 5.11 18.88 64.99
C GLU A 312 5.87 18.20 63.85
N ILE A 313 6.40 16.99 64.07
CA ILE A 313 7.24 16.31 63.09
C ILE A 313 6.45 15.81 61.88
N VAL A 314 5.19 15.42 62.07
CA VAL A 314 4.31 15.02 60.96
C VAL A 314 4.07 16.18 59.99
N LYS A 315 4.08 17.43 60.48
CA LYS A 315 3.97 18.64 59.63
C LYS A 315 5.18 18.85 58.72
N ALA A 316 6.29 18.13 58.92
CA ALA A 316 7.43 18.16 58.01
C ALA A 316 7.16 17.43 56.67
N GLY A 317 5.99 16.77 56.53
CA GLY A 317 5.56 16.16 55.27
C GLY A 317 6.24 14.81 54.96
N LEU A 318 6.84 14.19 55.98
CA LEU A 318 7.49 12.87 55.89
C LEU A 318 6.78 11.82 56.76
N GLY A 319 5.62 12.17 57.34
CA GLY A 319 4.96 11.36 58.35
C GLY A 319 5.72 11.38 59.68
N TYR A 320 5.42 10.43 60.56
CA TYR A 320 6.11 10.31 61.83
C TYR A 320 7.55 9.80 61.61
N ILE A 321 8.50 10.44 62.28
CA ILE A 321 9.92 10.07 62.31
C ILE A 321 10.27 9.85 63.77
N GLU A 322 10.91 8.73 64.09
CA GLU A 322 11.31 8.44 65.46
C GLU A 322 12.36 9.46 65.95
N PRO A 323 12.32 9.90 67.22
CA PRO A 323 13.24 10.93 67.69
C PRO A 323 14.72 10.54 67.55
N ASP A 324 15.06 9.28 67.81
CA ASP A 324 16.41 8.73 67.76
C ASP A 324 17.09 8.87 66.38
N TYR A 325 16.31 8.88 65.29
CA TYR A 325 16.80 9.19 63.94
C TYR A 325 17.58 10.51 63.88
N TRP A 326 17.21 11.48 64.71
CA TRP A 326 17.82 12.80 64.76
C TRP A 326 19.05 12.88 65.66
N LEU A 327 19.42 11.81 66.36
CA LEU A 327 20.56 11.82 67.25
C LEU A 327 21.88 11.66 66.48
N ILE A 328 22.94 12.27 66.99
CA ILE A 328 24.33 12.03 66.60
C ILE A 328 24.79 10.81 67.39
N VAL A 329 25.34 9.82 66.69
CA VAL A 329 25.92 8.61 67.30
C VAL A 329 27.43 8.79 67.34
N GLU A 330 28.01 8.66 68.52
CA GLU A 330 29.46 8.67 68.75
C GLU A 330 29.88 7.32 69.35
N ASP A 331 30.96 6.74 68.85
CA ASP A 331 31.56 5.54 69.43
C ASP A 331 32.35 5.92 70.69
N VAL A 332 32.16 5.18 71.78
CA VAL A 332 32.87 5.42 73.05
C VAL A 332 34.17 4.63 73.03
N SER A 333 35.31 5.31 73.19
CA SER A 333 36.62 4.63 73.20
C SER A 333 36.77 3.71 74.42
N ALA A 334 37.49 2.59 74.27
CA ALA A 334 37.71 1.59 75.33
C ALA A 334 38.37 2.17 76.61
N LEU A 335 39.12 3.27 76.48
CA LEU A 335 39.78 3.96 77.61
C LEU A 335 38.80 4.82 78.44
N GLU A 336 37.75 5.38 77.83
CA GLU A 336 36.67 6.10 78.55
C GLU A 336 35.71 5.14 79.28
N ASN A 337 35.56 3.90 78.78
CA ASN A 337 34.70 2.89 79.41
C ASN A 337 35.25 2.38 80.75
N ALA A 338 36.57 2.37 80.93
CA ALA A 338 37.21 2.02 82.21
C ALA A 338 37.14 3.16 83.25
N ALA A 339 37.14 4.42 82.81
CA ALA A 339 37.09 5.59 83.71
C ALA A 339 35.67 5.86 84.26
N ASN A 340 34.62 5.53 83.51
CA ASN A 340 33.23 5.76 83.94
C ASN A 340 32.69 4.75 84.98
N THR A 341 33.47 3.74 85.37
CA THR A 341 33.11 2.84 86.48
C THR A 341 33.39 3.48 87.84
N ILE A 342 34.13 4.59 87.91
CA ILE A 342 34.51 5.26 89.15
C ILE A 342 34.45 6.78 88.94
N LEU A 343 33.30 7.39 89.27
CA LEU A 343 33.06 8.80 89.63
C LEU A 343 31.80 9.36 88.96
N GLY A 344 30.84 9.73 89.81
CA GLY A 344 29.65 10.46 89.41
C GLY A 344 29.94 11.93 89.08
N GLY A 345 29.20 12.43 88.08
CA GLY A 345 28.74 13.82 88.04
C GLY A 345 29.73 14.87 87.55
N VAL A 346 29.74 15.13 86.24
CA VAL A 346 29.90 16.49 85.70
C VAL A 346 28.91 16.69 84.55
N LEU A 347 28.03 17.67 84.73
CA LEU A 347 27.05 18.15 83.75
C LEU A 347 27.74 19.07 82.73
N THR A 348 28.04 18.56 81.55
CA THR A 348 28.19 19.39 80.35
C THR A 348 26.93 19.26 79.51
N GLY A 349 26.27 20.38 79.23
CA GLY A 349 24.99 20.43 78.52
C GLY A 349 25.00 19.63 77.21
N GLY A 350 23.95 18.82 77.01
CA GLY A 350 23.72 18.07 75.76
C GLY A 350 23.84 16.55 75.82
N VAL A 351 23.99 15.94 77.01
CA VAL A 351 24.02 14.47 77.13
C VAL A 351 22.71 13.96 77.72
N SER A 352 21.92 13.26 76.89
CA SER A 352 20.84 12.43 77.39
C SER A 352 21.14 10.97 77.07
N THR A 353 21.59 10.20 78.05
CA THR A 353 21.58 8.72 78.06
C THR A 353 20.12 8.24 78.12
N ALA A 354 19.36 8.56 77.07
CA ALA A 354 17.91 8.54 77.06
C ALA A 354 17.31 7.17 76.76
N LEU A 355 18.09 6.24 76.21
CA LEU A 355 17.63 4.90 75.82
C LEU A 355 18.11 3.79 76.77
N GLN A 356 19.03 4.08 77.69
CA GLN A 356 19.70 3.05 78.52
C GLN A 356 18.97 2.72 79.85
N LEU A 357 17.78 3.25 80.10
CA LEU A 357 16.99 2.94 81.30
C LEU A 357 15.82 1.98 81.06
N LEU A 358 15.58 1.57 79.80
CA LEU A 358 14.63 0.50 79.50
C LEU A 358 15.26 -0.89 79.72
N ASP A 359 16.54 -1.09 79.36
CA ASP A 359 17.23 -2.36 79.59
C ASP A 359 17.56 -2.63 81.07
N ALA A 360 17.67 -1.59 81.91
CA ALA A 360 17.91 -1.78 83.34
C ALA A 360 16.65 -2.27 84.11
N ALA A 361 15.47 -2.21 83.51
CA ALA A 361 14.22 -2.70 84.11
C ALA A 361 13.85 -4.11 83.63
N THR A 362 14.44 -4.59 82.55
CA THR A 362 14.27 -5.95 82.02
C THR A 362 15.60 -6.66 82.15
N GLY A 363 15.83 -7.31 83.29
CA GLY A 363 17.10 -7.97 83.65
C GLY A 363 17.81 -8.61 82.45
N GLY A 364 18.94 -8.03 82.08
CA GLY A 364 19.74 -8.40 80.92
C GLY A 364 21.17 -7.91 81.14
N ASP A 365 22.09 -8.81 80.81
CA ASP A 365 23.51 -8.83 81.17
C ASP A 365 24.28 -7.52 80.87
N GLY A 366 25.27 -7.23 81.72
CA GLY A 366 26.09 -6.02 81.71
C GLY A 366 27.07 -5.97 80.54
N GLY A 367 26.56 -5.73 79.33
CA GLY A 367 27.36 -5.51 78.12
C GLY A 367 28.02 -4.13 78.09
N ILE A 368 29.29 -4.12 77.70
CA ILE A 368 30.13 -2.94 77.48
C ILE A 368 29.41 -1.94 76.56
N LYS A 369 29.39 -0.67 76.97
CA LYS A 369 28.60 0.40 76.36
C LYS A 369 29.38 1.06 75.23
N ASP A 370 29.10 0.70 73.99
CA ASP A 370 29.92 1.14 72.85
C ASP A 370 29.45 2.44 72.17
N LYS A 371 28.25 2.97 72.49
CA LYS A 371 27.68 4.13 71.76
C LYS A 371 27.08 5.20 72.67
N ARG A 372 27.41 6.47 72.38
CA ARG A 372 26.85 7.67 73.00
C ARG A 372 25.98 8.41 71.98
N TYR A 373 24.81 8.87 72.44
CA TYR A 373 23.88 9.64 71.63
C TYR A 373 23.85 11.11 72.08
N LYS A 374 24.03 12.02 71.14
CA LYS A 374 23.95 13.48 71.36
C LYS A 374 22.89 14.11 70.47
N TYR A 375 22.31 15.22 70.93
CA TYR A 375 21.44 16.07 70.12
C TYR A 375 22.07 17.46 70.00
N THR A 376 21.77 18.17 68.90
CA THR A 376 22.40 19.46 68.56
C THR A 376 21.35 20.45 68.10
N ASN A 377 21.59 21.75 68.25
CA ASN A 377 20.76 22.79 67.64
C ASN A 377 21.29 23.22 66.25
N ASN A 378 22.31 22.53 65.70
CA ASN A 378 22.89 22.86 64.41
C ASN A 378 21.94 22.50 63.25
N PRO A 379 21.44 23.47 62.45
CA PRO A 379 20.57 23.20 61.31
C PRO A 379 21.19 22.26 60.27
N GLU A 380 22.52 22.28 60.07
CA GLU A 380 23.19 21.43 59.09
C GLU A 380 23.05 19.94 59.39
N HIS A 381 23.10 19.55 60.67
CA HIS A 381 22.86 18.16 61.07
C HIS A 381 21.47 17.69 60.65
N TYR A 382 20.44 18.51 60.92
CA TYR A 382 19.07 18.21 60.54
C TYR A 382 18.88 18.21 59.03
N ARG A 383 19.56 19.10 58.30
CA ARG A 383 19.53 19.15 56.82
C ARG A 383 20.04 17.84 56.23
N LEU A 384 21.18 17.34 56.71
CA LEU A 384 21.73 16.04 56.27
C LEU A 384 20.79 14.89 56.62
N ARG A 385 20.18 14.90 57.81
CA ARG A 385 19.18 13.88 58.20
C ARG A 385 17.91 13.95 57.35
N PHE A 386 17.43 15.13 56.97
CA PHE A 386 16.30 15.24 56.03
C PHE A 386 16.66 14.71 54.64
N LEU A 387 17.85 15.02 54.13
CA LEU A 387 18.34 14.52 52.85
C LEU A 387 18.48 12.99 52.85
N ALA A 388 18.98 12.41 53.94
CA ALA A 388 19.15 10.96 54.06
C ALA A 388 17.82 10.20 54.28
N HIS A 389 16.71 10.89 54.55
CA HIS A 389 15.47 10.23 54.94
C HIS A 389 14.81 9.49 53.76
N PRO A 390 14.45 8.19 53.89
CA PRO A 390 13.95 7.39 52.77
C PRO A 390 12.72 7.97 52.06
N LYS A 391 11.77 8.54 52.83
CA LYS A 391 10.59 9.19 52.23
C LYS A 391 10.92 10.49 51.49
N PHE A 392 11.98 11.20 51.89
CA PHE A 392 12.44 12.40 51.19
C PHE A 392 13.09 12.03 49.86
N GLN A 393 13.94 10.99 49.87
CA GLN A 393 14.51 10.38 48.68
C GLN A 393 13.44 9.84 47.73
N SER A 394 12.41 9.16 48.27
CA SER A 394 11.28 8.65 47.49
C SER A 394 10.45 9.77 46.84
N GLN A 395 10.23 10.89 47.52
CA GLN A 395 9.58 12.07 46.92
C GLN A 395 10.35 12.58 45.70
N PHE A 396 11.67 12.72 45.83
CA PHE A 396 12.53 13.13 44.70
C PHE A 396 12.46 12.15 43.53
N GLN A 397 12.54 10.85 43.82
CA GLN A 397 12.47 9.81 42.79
C GLN A 397 11.11 9.75 42.11
N LYS A 398 10.01 9.98 42.83
CA LYS A 398 8.66 10.02 42.27
C LYS A 398 8.46 11.22 41.34
N GLU A 399 9.00 12.39 41.70
CA GLU A 399 8.86 13.61 40.90
C GLU A 399 9.76 13.61 39.67
N THR A 400 11.00 13.13 39.79
CA THR A 400 11.99 13.21 38.70
C THR A 400 12.13 11.93 37.88
N GLY A 401 11.78 10.79 38.49
CA GLY A 401 12.08 9.44 38.01
C GLY A 401 13.51 8.97 38.31
N TYR A 402 14.35 9.79 38.95
CA TYR A 402 15.76 9.50 39.22
C TYR A 402 16.06 9.47 40.71
N PRO A 403 17.04 8.68 41.17
CA PRO A 403 17.56 8.81 42.52
C PRO A 403 18.38 10.11 42.67
N MET A 404 18.51 10.63 43.89
CA MET A 404 19.16 11.92 44.16
C MET A 404 20.70 11.87 44.08
N ASN A 405 21.29 10.68 43.98
CA ASN A 405 22.73 10.43 44.05
C ASN A 405 23.36 10.04 42.68
N ILE A 406 22.91 10.66 41.59
CA ILE A 406 23.57 10.46 40.29
C ILE A 406 24.76 11.41 40.17
N ASP A 407 25.96 10.81 40.19
CA ASP A 407 27.22 11.55 40.18
C ASP A 407 27.64 11.93 38.75
N GLY A 408 27.20 13.11 38.34
CA GLY A 408 27.62 13.75 37.11
C GLY A 408 26.93 13.25 35.84
N LEU A 409 27.24 13.93 34.74
CA LEU A 409 26.59 13.72 33.45
C LEU A 409 26.81 12.31 32.89
N LYS A 410 27.99 11.71 33.11
CA LYS A 410 28.29 10.36 32.61
C LYS A 410 27.38 9.30 33.25
N ALA A 411 27.23 9.33 34.57
CA ALA A 411 26.31 8.42 35.28
C ALA A 411 24.85 8.66 34.89
N PHE A 412 24.46 9.92 34.70
CA PHE A 412 23.11 10.27 34.22
C PHE A 412 22.81 9.73 32.82
N ARG A 413 23.78 9.86 31.90
CA ARG A 413 23.70 9.31 30.55
C ARG A 413 23.50 7.80 30.59
N ALA A 414 24.25 7.07 31.41
CA ALA A 414 24.14 5.62 31.53
C ALA A 414 22.89 5.13 32.29
N HIS A 415 22.17 6.03 32.97
CA HIS A 415 21.08 5.64 33.87
C HIS A 415 19.90 4.97 33.13
N PRO A 416 19.34 3.85 33.62
CA PRO A 416 18.28 3.09 32.92
C PRO A 416 17.05 3.92 32.56
N VAL A 417 16.65 4.86 33.41
CA VAL A 417 15.50 5.75 33.17
C VAL A 417 15.77 6.71 32.00
N MET A 418 17.00 7.21 31.86
CA MET A 418 17.38 8.05 30.74
C MET A 418 17.43 7.23 29.44
N GLN A 419 18.04 6.04 29.49
CA GLN A 419 18.08 5.12 28.35
C GLN A 419 16.68 4.77 27.84
N ARG A 420 15.72 4.48 28.73
CA ARG A 420 14.32 4.24 28.37
C ARG A 420 13.68 5.46 27.70
N LYS A 421 13.81 6.66 28.29
CA LYS A 421 13.26 7.90 27.74
C LYS A 421 13.82 8.20 26.35
N LEU A 422 15.12 7.97 26.12
CA LEU A 422 15.76 8.12 24.81
C LEU A 422 15.17 7.16 23.78
N ARG A 423 15.00 5.88 24.13
CA ARG A 423 14.38 4.89 23.23
C ARG A 423 12.94 5.27 22.88
N GLU A 424 12.15 5.72 23.85
CA GLU A 424 10.77 6.19 23.62
C GLU A 424 10.73 7.40 22.68
N ALA A 425 11.62 8.39 22.90
CA ALA A 425 11.72 9.58 22.06
C ALA A 425 12.11 9.25 20.61
N LEU A 426 13.07 8.34 20.42
CA LEU A 426 13.51 7.89 19.11
C LEU A 426 12.46 7.02 18.41
N LYS A 427 11.77 6.15 19.15
CA LYS A 427 10.65 5.34 18.64
C LYS A 427 9.52 6.22 18.11
N GLY A 428 9.20 7.31 18.80
CA GLY A 428 8.22 8.31 18.34
C GLY A 428 8.59 8.97 17.02
N LYS A 429 9.87 8.96 16.63
CA LYS A 429 10.37 9.47 15.34
C LYS A 429 10.67 8.36 14.32
N GLY A 430 10.24 7.12 14.59
CA GLY A 430 10.38 5.97 13.69
C GLY A 430 11.68 5.18 13.83
N VAL A 431 12.60 5.57 14.72
CA VAL A 431 13.86 4.84 14.99
C VAL A 431 13.63 3.86 16.12
N ILE A 432 13.59 2.56 15.78
CA ILE A 432 13.30 1.48 16.75
C ILE A 432 14.62 0.85 17.20
N LEU A 433 14.91 0.97 18.50
CA LEU A 433 16.09 0.40 19.15
C LEU A 433 15.69 -0.77 20.05
N PRO A 434 16.56 -1.77 20.25
CA PRO A 434 16.30 -2.86 21.19
C PRO A 434 16.27 -2.34 22.63
N GLU A 435 15.56 -3.04 23.52
CA GLU A 435 15.43 -2.63 24.93
C GLU A 435 16.77 -2.64 25.68
N THR A 436 17.71 -3.46 25.22
CA THR A 436 19.07 -3.55 25.73
C THR A 436 19.96 -2.40 25.27
N TRP A 437 19.55 -1.63 24.26
CA TRP A 437 20.39 -0.57 23.67
C TRP A 437 20.84 0.45 24.72
N ARG A 438 22.10 0.86 24.56
CA ARG A 438 22.75 1.91 25.34
C ARG A 438 23.27 3.02 24.43
N ILE A 439 23.26 4.25 24.96
CA ILE A 439 23.77 5.45 24.25
C ILE A 439 25.21 5.29 23.72
N GLU A 440 26.04 4.44 24.32
CA GLU A 440 27.41 4.17 23.89
C GLU A 440 27.48 3.29 22.63
N GLU A 441 26.41 2.53 22.34
CA GLU A 441 26.30 1.62 21.19
C GLU A 441 25.96 2.40 19.91
N ARG A 442 26.93 3.21 19.44
CA ARG A 442 26.79 4.05 18.24
C ARG A 442 26.47 3.26 16.99
N GLN A 443 27.08 2.10 16.81
CA GLN A 443 26.86 1.27 15.63
C GLN A 443 25.43 0.72 15.59
N ALA A 444 24.90 0.24 16.72
CA ALA A 444 23.53 -0.24 16.82
C ALA A 444 22.52 0.89 16.53
N PHE A 445 22.82 2.11 17.00
CA PHE A 445 22.05 3.30 16.68
C PHE A 445 22.04 3.62 15.18
N SER A 446 23.22 3.68 14.55
CA SER A 446 23.35 3.95 13.11
C SER A 446 22.56 2.94 12.27
N GLN A 447 22.69 1.64 12.59
CA GLN A 447 21.92 0.59 11.91
C GLN A 447 20.41 0.76 12.07
N ALA A 448 19.93 1.18 13.24
CA ALA A 448 18.52 1.44 13.47
C ALA A 448 18.02 2.65 12.67
N VAL A 449 18.83 3.71 12.55
CA VAL A 449 18.52 4.86 11.69
C VAL A 449 18.46 4.45 10.23
N VAL A 450 19.44 3.71 9.72
CA VAL A 450 19.46 3.19 8.34
C VAL A 450 18.18 2.39 8.05
N LYS A 451 17.79 1.49 8.95
CA LYS A 451 16.54 0.71 8.82
C LYS A 451 15.30 1.59 8.83
N ALA A 452 15.27 2.64 9.66
CA ALA A 452 14.15 3.57 9.72
C ALA A 452 14.02 4.39 8.43
N VAL A 453 15.12 4.96 7.94
CA VAL A 453 15.16 5.75 6.69
C VAL A 453 14.80 4.86 5.49
N LYS A 454 15.35 3.64 5.40
CA LYS A 454 15.00 2.70 4.33
C LYS A 454 13.50 2.34 4.35
N ARG A 455 12.95 2.06 5.53
CA ARG A 455 11.51 1.76 5.67
C ARG A 455 10.63 2.94 5.25
N GLU A 456 11.04 4.16 5.58
CA GLU A 456 10.37 5.39 5.13
C GLU A 456 10.41 5.50 3.60
N ALA A 457 11.58 5.33 2.99
CA ALA A 457 11.79 5.37 1.55
C ALA A 457 10.96 4.28 0.82
N ASP A 458 11.01 3.03 1.30
CA ASP A 458 10.25 1.90 0.75
C ASP A 458 8.74 2.15 0.82
N LYS A 459 8.24 2.72 1.92
CA LYS A 459 6.82 3.05 2.08
C LYS A 459 6.39 4.12 1.08
N ARG A 460 7.22 5.17 0.90
CA ARG A 460 6.97 6.23 -0.08
C ARG A 460 6.98 5.67 -1.51
N TRP A 461 8.00 4.88 -1.86
CA TRP A 461 8.12 4.21 -3.15
C TRP A 461 6.90 3.35 -3.49
N LYS A 462 6.50 2.45 -2.57
CA LYS A 462 5.33 1.59 -2.76
C LYS A 462 4.04 2.39 -2.94
N SER A 463 3.90 3.50 -2.22
CA SER A 463 2.76 4.40 -2.38
C SER A 463 2.75 5.05 -3.77
N GLU A 464 3.89 5.52 -4.25
CA GLU A 464 4.02 6.17 -5.55
C GLU A 464 3.74 5.19 -6.70
N MET A 465 4.31 3.97 -6.65
CA MET A 465 4.04 2.94 -7.65
C MET A 465 2.56 2.52 -7.66
N ARG A 466 1.95 2.36 -6.47
CA ARG A 466 0.52 2.00 -6.37
C ARG A 466 -0.40 3.06 -6.96
N ARG A 467 -0.09 4.35 -6.79
CA ARG A 467 -0.87 5.46 -7.41
C ARG A 467 -0.86 5.39 -8.94
N ARG A 468 0.15 4.74 -9.51
CA ARG A 468 0.34 4.55 -10.96
C ARG A 468 -0.18 3.19 -11.44
N GLY A 469 -0.75 2.36 -10.56
CA GLY A 469 -1.17 1.00 -10.92
C GLY A 469 0.00 0.02 -11.13
N LEU A 470 1.21 0.38 -10.67
CA LEU A 470 2.43 -0.41 -10.87
C LEU A 470 2.91 -1.06 -9.56
N SER A 471 3.71 -2.12 -9.70
CA SER A 471 4.40 -2.81 -8.61
C SER A 471 5.86 -3.10 -8.98
N LEU A 472 6.57 -2.07 -9.45
CA LEU A 472 7.96 -2.19 -9.88
C LEU A 472 8.95 -1.90 -8.73
N PRO A 473 10.12 -2.55 -8.69
CA PRO A 473 11.22 -2.14 -7.82
C PRO A 473 11.83 -0.80 -8.28
N PRO A 474 12.54 -0.06 -7.42
CA PRO A 474 13.32 1.10 -7.85
C PRO A 474 14.56 0.67 -8.66
N ASN A 475 15.11 1.61 -9.42
CA ASN A 475 16.37 1.52 -10.17
C ASN A 475 16.37 0.53 -11.34
N LEU A 476 15.23 0.39 -12.02
CA LEU A 476 15.17 -0.28 -13.32
C LEU A 476 15.77 0.61 -14.40
N GLU A 477 16.61 0.00 -15.22
CA GLU A 477 17.10 0.62 -16.45
C GLU A 477 15.99 0.65 -17.52
N TRP A 478 16.11 1.52 -18.53
CA TRP A 478 15.10 1.68 -19.58
C TRP A 478 14.73 0.37 -20.30
N ILE A 479 15.66 -0.57 -20.41
CA ILE A 479 15.43 -1.87 -21.06
C ILE A 479 14.61 -2.82 -20.17
N GLU A 480 14.73 -2.68 -18.85
CA GLU A 480 14.02 -3.53 -17.88
C GLU A 480 12.63 -3.01 -17.52
N PHE A 481 12.42 -1.70 -17.67
CA PHE A 481 11.13 -1.02 -17.49
C PHE A 481 10.23 -1.21 -18.73
#